data_AF-A0A011WNN6-F1
#
_entry.id   AF-A0A011WNN6-F1
#
_cell.length_a   1.000
_cell.length_b   1.000
_cell.length_c   1.000
_cell.angle_alpha   90.00
_cell.angle_beta   90.00
_cell.angle_gamma   90.00
#
_symmetry.space_group_name_H-M   'P 1'
#
loop_
_entity.id
_entity.type
_entity.pdbx_description
1 polymer ?
#
loop_
_entity_poly.entity_id
_entity_poly.type
_entity_poly.pdbx_seq_one_letter_code
_entity_poly.pdbx_strand_id
1 'polypeptide(L)' 'MIKAPKNEIIWVNLISDGVVTHVITSTVLRDIYYLYKVEDGKLKKTRYKSEDPTELERKAK' A
#
# COMPACT_ATOMS: atom_id res chain seq x y z
N MET A 1 -6.86 -8.34 -10.33
CA MET A 1 -5.44 -7.95 -10.22
C MET A 1 -5.39 -6.50 -9.78
N ILE A 2 -4.79 -6.20 -8.63
CA ILE A 2 -4.69 -4.85 -8.09
C ILE A 2 -3.73 -4.04 -8.96
N LYS A 3 -4.14 -2.84 -9.38
CA LYS A 3 -3.30 -1.92 -10.18
C LYS A 3 -2.75 -0.82 -9.29
N ALA A 4 -1.47 -0.50 -9.46
CA ALA A 4 -0.86 0.64 -8.80
C ALA A 4 -1.53 1.95 -9.25
N PRO A 5 -1.65 2.95 -8.36
CA PRO A 5 -1.99 4.32 -8.73
C PRO A 5 -0.99 4.91 -9.74
N LYS A 6 -1.42 5.94 -10.49
CA LYS A 6 -0.57 6.61 -11.47
C LYS A 6 0.68 7.19 -10.79
N ASN A 7 1.86 6.97 -11.37
CA ASN A 7 3.17 7.39 -10.85
C ASN A 7 3.59 6.75 -9.52
N GLU A 8 2.92 5.67 -9.10
CA GLU A 8 3.30 4.87 -7.94
C GLU A 8 3.58 3.41 -8.39
N ILE A 9 4.42 2.70 -7.63
CA ILE A 9 4.78 1.30 -7.85
C ILE A 9 4.30 0.50 -6.63
N ILE A 10 3.71 -0.68 -6.84
CA ILE A 10 3.38 -1.58 -5.73
C ILE A 10 4.68 -2.07 -5.10
N TRP A 11 4.85 -1.81 -3.80
CA TRP A 11 5.99 -2.24 -3.01
C TRP A 11 5.69 -3.57 -2.32
N VAL A 12 4.59 -3.63 -1.56
CA VAL A 12 4.20 -4.79 -0.76
C VAL A 12 2.69 -4.99 -0.83
N ASN A 13 2.26 -6.24 -0.96
CA ASN A 13 0.87 -6.64 -0.72
C ASN A 13 0.77 -7.30 0.66
N LEU A 14 -0.13 -6.81 1.49
CA LEU A 14 -0.39 -7.36 2.81
C LEU A 14 -1.60 -8.27 2.74
N ILE A 15 -1.40 -9.54 3.07
CA ILE A 15 -2.38 -10.61 2.94
C ILE A 15 -2.81 -11.06 4.34
N SER A 16 -4.12 -11.15 4.54
CA SER A 16 -4.73 -11.73 5.74
C SER A 16 -5.83 -12.67 5.27
N ASP A 17 -5.86 -13.89 5.83
CA ASP A 17 -6.82 -14.94 5.46
C ASP A 17 -6.90 -15.23 3.95
N GLY A 18 -5.76 -15.18 3.26
CA GLY A 18 -5.66 -15.42 1.82
C GLY A 18 -6.18 -14.26 0.94
N VAL A 19 -6.60 -13.15 1.54
CA VAL A 19 -7.10 -11.96 0.84
C VAL A 19 -6.12 -10.79 1.02
N VAL A 20 -5.84 -10.04 -0.05
CA VAL A 20 -5.06 -8.80 0.05
C VAL A 20 -5.92 -7.75 0.74
N THR A 21 -5.54 -7.34 1.95
CA THR A 21 -6.28 -6.35 2.75
C THR A 21 -5.70 -4.95 2.59
N HIS A 22 -4.39 -4.84 2.38
CA HIS A 22 -3.69 -3.58 2.20
C HIS A 22 -2.58 -3.72 1.16
N VAL A 23 -2.21 -2.58 0.58
CA VAL A 23 -1.10 -2.46 -0.35
C VAL A 23 -0.27 -1.26 0.05
N ILE A 24 1.04 -1.45 0.14
CA ILE A 24 2.00 -0.36 0.25
C ILE A 24 2.51 -0.09 -1.16
N THR A 25 2.43 1.18 -1.57
CA THR A 25 3.04 1.65 -2.81
C THR A 25 4.17 2.61 -2.48
N SER A 26 5.05 2.85 -3.45
CA SER A 26 6.06 3.90 -3.39
C SER A 26 5.95 4.82 -4.60
N THR A 27 6.48 6.03 -4.46
CA THR A 27 6.84 6.84 -5.64
C THR A 27 7.86 6.11 -6.50
N VAL A 28 8.04 6.55 -7.74
CA VAL A 28 9.08 6.02 -8.64
C VAL A 28 10.49 6.12 -8.03
N LEU A 29 10.76 7.17 -7.25
CA LEU A 29 12.05 7.39 -6.59
C LEU A 29 12.22 6.60 -5.29
N ARG A 30 11.15 5.96 -4.79
CA ARG A 30 11.12 5.24 -3.50
C ARG A 30 11.47 6.09 -2.29
N ASP A 31 11.25 7.40 -2.39
CA ASP A 31 11.44 8.38 -1.31
C ASP A 31 10.24 8.44 -0.36
N ILE A 32 9.02 8.20 -0.88
CA ILE A 32 7.79 8.20 -0.09
C ILE A 32 6.97 6.95 -0.41
N TYR A 33 6.49 6.31 0.66
CA TYR A 33 5.57 5.19 0.63
C TYR A 33 4.18 5.61 1.09
N TYR A 34 3.16 4.95 0.54
CA TYR A 34 1.76 5.21 0.84
C TYR A 34 1.06 3.90 1.19
N LEU A 35 0.18 3.96 2.19
CA LEU A 35 -0.66 2.82 2.54
C LEU A 35 -2.04 2.95 1.89
N TYR A 36 -2.46 1.91 1.20
CA TYR A 36 -3.80 1.74 0.65
C TYR A 36 -4.49 0.58 1.33
N LYS A 37 -5.79 0.74 1.60
CA LYS A 37 -6.68 -0.35 1.96
C LYS A 37 -7.33 -0.91 0.71
N VAL A 38 -7.49 -2.23 0.64
CA VAL A 38 -8.22 -2.89 -0.43
C VAL A 38 -9.67 -3.06 0.02
N GLU A 39 -10.59 -2.37 -0.67
CA GLU A 39 -12.03 -2.50 -0.46
C GLU A 39 -12.66 -2.86 -1.81
N ASP A 40 -13.39 -3.98 -1.88
CA ASP A 40 -14.01 -4.50 -3.12
C ASP A 40 -13.04 -4.62 -4.30
N GLY A 41 -11.80 -5.04 -4.02
CA GLY A 41 -10.73 -5.19 -5.01
C GLY A 41 -10.17 -3.85 -5.55
N LYS A 42 -10.58 -2.72 -4.98
CA LYS A 42 -10.10 -1.37 -5.31
C LYS A 42 -9.18 -0.83 -4.23
N LEU A 43 -8.16 -0.08 -4.64
CA LEU A 43 -7.27 0.62 -3.72
C LEU A 43 -7.93 1.92 -3.23
N LYS A 44 -8.07 2.05 -1.91
CA LYS A 44 -8.50 3.27 -1.23
C LYS A 44 -7.33 3.82 -0.45
N LYS A 45 -6.86 5.01 -0.84
CA LYS A 45 -5.72 5.67 -0.19
C LYS A 45 -6.07 5.97 1.25
N THR A 46 -5.22 5.56 2.18
CA THR A 46 -5.35 5.96 3.58
C THR A 46 -4.69 7.32 3.80
N ARG A 47 -4.80 7.87 5.01
CA ARG A 47 -4.04 9.07 5.40
C ARG A 47 -2.55 8.80 5.67
N TYR A 48 -2.14 7.54 5.73
CA TYR A 48 -0.79 7.17 6.15
C TYR A 48 0.18 7.16 4.97
N LYS A 49 1.32 7.82 5.18
CA LYS A 49 2.49 7.83 4.31
C LYS A 49 3.75 7.90 5.18
N SER A 50 4.86 7.38 4.68
CA SER A 50 6.12 7.35 5.42
C SER A 50 7.28 7.24 4.43
N GLU A 51 8.46 7.72 4.82
CA GLU A 51 9.72 7.44 4.10
C GLU A 51 10.24 6.03 4.42
N ASP A 52 9.80 5.46 5.55
CA ASP A 52 10.06 4.09 5.96
C ASP A 52 8.81 3.22 5.76
N PRO A 53 8.82 2.21 4.87
CA PRO A 53 7.68 1.34 4.64
C PRO A 53 7.32 0.45 5.85
N THR A 54 8.28 0.16 6.73
CA THR A 54 8.03 -0.69 7.92
C THR A 54 7.08 -0.02 8.91
N GLU A 55 7.09 1.31 8.98
CA GLU A 55 6.10 2.08 9.74
C GLU A 55 4.68 1.88 9.19
N LEU A 56 4.53 1.74 7.87
CA LEU A 56 3.21 1.49 7.26
C LEU A 56 2.75 0.06 7.49
N GLU A 57 3.66 -0.93 7.49
CA GLU A 57 3.33 -2.30 7.86
C GLU A 57 2.78 -2.41 9.28
N ARG A 58 3.36 -1.65 10.23
CA ARG A 58 2.86 -1.58 11.61
C ARG A 58 1.46 -0.98 11.70
N LYS A 59 1.09 -0.07 10.79
CA LYS A 59 -0.23 0.58 10.73
C LYS A 59 -1.31 -0.26 10.04
N ALA A 60 -0.89 -1.25 9.27
CA ALA A 60 -1.79 -2.14 8.52
C ALA A 60 -2.20 -3.40 9.29
N LYS A 61 -1.61 -3.62 10.47
CA LYS A 61 -2.05 -4.59 11.48
C LYS A 61 -3.18 -4.01 12.33
#